data_AF-A0A251XWT1-F1
#
_entry.id   AF-A0A251XWT1-F1
#
_cell.length_a   1.000
_cell.length_b   1.000
_cell.length_c   1.000
_cell.angle_alpha   90.00
_cell.angle_beta   90.00
_cell.angle_gamma   90.00
#
_symmetry.space_group_name_H-M   'P 1'
#
loop_
_entity.id
_entity.type
_entity.pdbx_description
1 polymer ?
#
loop_
_entity_poly.entity_id
_entity_poly.type
_entity_poly.pdbx_seq_one_letter_code
_entity_poly.pdbx_strand_id
1 'polypeptide(L)'
;MTIATPEVRALRADLAAAPFTLASALGVWGDAAGQALHRGNRIPARRAVAAARTGGRLPAPAALAALFVLGDPVDADDLRAALPTLGIEGAARLGLVEEDGDRVRPAVDLRPYGFIDAHGVGEWWIASDLGELATGGALDEDHVLGWAAPPRRSAA
;
A
#
# COMPACT_ATOMS: atom_id res chain seq x y z
N MET A 1 -6.53 3.52 -25.75
CA MET A 1 -5.55 4.63 -25.76
C MET A 1 -5.49 5.18 -24.35
N THR A 2 -4.64 4.61 -23.49
CA THR A 2 -4.53 5.04 -22.09
C THR A 2 -3.35 6.00 -22.01
N ILE A 3 -3.64 7.29 -21.85
CA ILE A 3 -2.60 8.29 -21.62
C ILE A 3 -2.09 8.05 -20.20
N ALA A 4 -0.94 7.39 -20.07
CA ALA A 4 -0.22 7.39 -18.80
C ALA A 4 0.23 8.84 -18.55
N THR A 5 -0.50 9.51 -17.66
CA THR A 5 -0.22 10.89 -17.25
C THR A 5 1.21 10.96 -16.68
N PRO A 6 1.86 12.13 -16.75
CA PRO A 6 3.19 12.30 -16.15
C PRO A 6 3.22 11.87 -14.67
N GLU A 7 2.13 12.08 -13.93
CA GLU A 7 1.97 11.66 -12.54
C GLU A 7 1.98 10.14 -12.38
N VAL A 8 1.25 9.39 -13.22
CA VAL A 8 1.28 7.91 -13.16
C VAL A 8 2.68 7.37 -13.47
N ARG A 9 3.43 8.04 -14.34
CA ARG A 9 4.83 7.67 -14.62
C ARG A 9 5.75 7.97 -13.44
N ALA A 10 5.56 9.11 -12.78
CA ALA A 10 6.30 9.48 -11.58
C ALA A 10 6.02 8.51 -10.43
N LEU A 11 4.74 8.18 -10.19
CA LEU A 11 4.33 7.16 -9.21
C LEU A 11 5.05 5.84 -9.46
N ARG A 12 5.01 5.33 -10.70
CA ARG A 12 5.70 4.08 -11.06
C ARG A 12 7.19 4.15 -10.74
N ALA A 13 7.85 5.26 -11.07
CA ALA A 13 9.27 5.43 -10.82
C ALA A 13 9.59 5.38 -9.33
N ASP A 14 8.80 6.08 -8.51
CA ASP A 14 9.00 6.13 -7.07
C ASP A 14 8.72 4.78 -6.40
N LEU A 15 7.62 4.10 -6.76
CA LEU A 15 7.31 2.76 -6.22
C LEU A 15 8.37 1.73 -6.58
N ALA A 16 8.97 1.83 -7.77
CA ALA A 16 10.08 0.96 -8.17
C ALA A 16 11.39 1.30 -7.44
N ALA A 17 11.67 2.60 -7.21
CA ALA A 17 12.87 3.06 -6.51
C ALA A 17 12.82 2.78 -4.99
N ALA A 18 11.62 2.78 -4.39
CA ALA A 18 11.36 2.44 -3.00
C ALA A 18 11.17 0.93 -2.77
N PRO A 19 11.68 0.08 -3.67
CA PRO A 19 11.08 -1.20 -4.12
C PRO A 19 9.83 -1.61 -3.34
N PHE A 20 8.69 -0.95 -3.58
CA PHE A 20 7.44 -1.23 -2.87
C PHE A 20 6.80 -2.51 -3.43
N THR A 21 7.27 -3.65 -2.95
CA THR A 21 6.90 -4.98 -3.41
C THR A 21 6.26 -5.76 -2.27
N LEU A 22 5.68 -6.92 -2.58
CA LEU A 22 5.19 -7.82 -1.52
C LEU A 22 6.33 -8.22 -0.60
N ALA A 23 7.52 -8.50 -1.15
CA ALA A 23 8.69 -8.89 -0.39
C ALA A 23 9.20 -7.76 0.52
N SER A 24 9.22 -6.50 0.07
CA SER A 24 9.67 -5.40 0.91
C SER A 24 8.66 -5.06 2.00
N ALA A 25 7.35 -5.12 1.70
CA ALA A 25 6.30 -4.97 2.71
C ALA A 25 6.42 -6.07 3.80
N LEU A 26 6.61 -7.33 3.39
CA LEU A 26 6.90 -8.43 4.31
C LEU A 26 8.20 -8.20 5.08
N GLY A 27 9.23 -7.65 4.45
CA GLY A 27 10.50 -7.30 5.10
C GLY A 27 10.36 -6.25 6.20
N VAL A 28 9.39 -5.34 6.12
CA VAL A 28 9.14 -4.32 7.15
C VAL A 28 8.63 -4.93 8.46
N TRP A 29 7.69 -5.88 8.39
CA TRP A 29 7.04 -6.42 9.59
C TRP A 29 7.42 -7.86 9.95
N GLY A 30 8.04 -8.59 9.03
CA GLY A 30 8.42 -9.98 9.18
C GLY A 30 7.24 -10.95 9.07
N ASP A 31 7.56 -12.23 8.85
CA ASP A 31 6.56 -13.26 8.55
C ASP A 31 5.46 -13.37 9.61
N ALA A 32 5.82 -13.31 10.90
CA ALA A 32 4.85 -13.44 11.98
C ALA A 32 3.79 -12.32 11.97
N ALA A 33 4.21 -11.07 11.71
CA ALA A 33 3.30 -9.95 11.62
C ALA A 33 2.50 -9.97 10.30
N GLY A 34 3.10 -10.41 9.20
CA GLY A 34 2.40 -10.63 7.93
C GLY A 34 1.28 -11.67 8.07
N GLN A 35 1.56 -12.76 8.78
CA GLN A 35 0.55 -13.80 9.07
C GLN A 35 -0.55 -13.29 10.00
N ALA A 36 -0.21 -12.44 10.99
CA ALA A 36 -1.21 -11.81 11.84
C ALA A 36 -2.11 -10.86 11.04
N LEU A 37 -1.52 -10.07 10.12
CA LEU A 37 -2.24 -9.18 9.23
C LEU A 37 -3.18 -9.94 8.30
N HIS A 38 -2.75 -11.09 7.77
CA HIS A 38 -3.60 -11.98 6.97
C HIS A 38 -4.84 -12.47 7.75
N ARG A 39 -4.73 -12.61 9.07
CA ARG A 39 -5.85 -12.93 9.97
C ARG A 39 -6.63 -11.69 10.45
N GLY A 40 -6.38 -10.52 9.88
CA GLY A 40 -7.03 -9.25 10.24
C GLY A 40 -6.42 -8.52 11.44
N ASN A 41 -5.36 -9.04 12.06
CA ASN A 41 -4.71 -8.37 13.20
C ASN A 41 -3.58 -7.44 12.75
N ARG A 42 -3.84 -6.14 12.72
CA ARG A 42 -2.88 -5.09 12.31
C ARG A 42 -1.87 -4.70 13.40
N ILE A 43 -2.11 -5.04 14.67
CA ILE A 43 -1.30 -4.56 15.79
C ILE A 43 0.19 -4.98 15.64
N PRO A 44 0.53 -6.23 15.29
CA PRO A 44 1.93 -6.62 15.10
C PRO A 44 2.62 -5.84 13.97
N ALA A 45 1.91 -5.62 12.86
CA ALA A 45 2.45 -4.86 11.72
C ALA A 45 2.70 -3.39 12.09
N ARG A 46 1.76 -2.74 12.79
CA ARG A 46 1.93 -1.37 13.32
C ARG A 46 3.13 -1.27 14.27
N ARG A 47 3.31 -2.24 15.15
CA ARG A 47 4.48 -2.29 16.06
C ARG A 47 5.79 -2.40 15.29
N ALA A 48 5.83 -3.22 14.25
CA ALA A 48 7.04 -3.36 13.45
C ALA A 48 7.36 -2.10 12.64
N VAL A 49 6.37 -1.43 12.05
CA VAL A 49 6.54 -0.11 11.41
C VAL A 49 7.10 0.91 12.41
N ALA A 50 6.53 0.97 13.63
CA ALA A 50 7.03 1.88 14.66
C ALA A 50 8.49 1.57 15.06
N ALA A 51 8.88 0.28 15.09
CA ALA A 51 10.24 -0.16 15.38
C ALA A 51 11.23 0.11 14.23
N ALA A 52 10.77 0.19 12.98
CA ALA A 52 11.60 0.48 11.82
C ALA A 52 12.08 1.95 11.76
N ARG A 53 11.49 2.84 12.58
CA ARG A 53 11.84 4.26 12.62
C ARG A 53 13.28 4.44 13.11
N THR A 54 14.12 5.05 12.28
CA THR A 54 15.53 5.34 12.58
C THR A 54 15.79 6.83 12.40
N GLY A 55 16.41 7.48 13.39
CA GLY A 55 16.67 8.92 13.33
C GLY A 55 15.42 9.79 13.21
N GLY A 56 14.27 9.31 13.72
CA GLY A 56 12.98 10.00 13.62
C GLY A 56 12.23 9.83 12.29
N ARG A 57 12.78 9.06 11.34
CA ARG A 57 12.21 8.89 9.99
C ARG A 57 11.86 7.44 9.70
N LEU A 58 10.83 7.22 8.90
CA LEU A 58 10.51 5.90 8.36
C LEU A 58 11.28 5.64 7.06
N PRO A 59 11.83 4.43 6.87
CA PRO A 59 12.27 3.97 5.56
C PRO A 59 11.11 4.02 4.55
N ALA A 60 11.38 4.34 3.28
CA ALA A 60 10.37 4.47 2.25
C ALA A 60 9.40 3.27 2.14
N PRO A 61 9.85 2.00 2.14
CA PRO A 61 8.93 0.85 2.12
C PRO A 61 8.01 0.81 3.35
N ALA A 62 8.50 1.22 4.53
CA ALA A 62 7.72 1.23 5.75
C ALA A 62 6.67 2.35 5.76
N ALA A 63 7.02 3.53 5.24
CA ALA A 63 6.07 4.64 5.08
C ALA A 63 4.95 4.27 4.10
N LEU A 64 5.30 3.70 2.93
CA LEU A 64 4.33 3.27 1.93
C LEU A 64 3.44 2.14 2.45
N ALA A 65 4.00 1.16 3.17
CA ALA A 65 3.23 0.06 3.75
C ALA A 65 2.30 0.53 4.86
N ALA A 66 2.75 1.43 5.73
CA ALA A 66 1.91 2.03 6.77
C ALA A 66 0.73 2.78 6.15
N LEU A 67 1.01 3.63 5.16
CA LEU A 67 0.01 4.45 4.50
C LEU A 67 -0.99 3.61 3.71
N PHE A 68 -0.50 2.83 2.75
CA PHE A 68 -1.36 2.22 1.75
C PHE A 68 -1.85 0.81 2.11
N VAL A 69 -1.19 0.10 3.02
CA VAL A 69 -1.56 -1.30 3.37
C VAL A 69 -2.22 -1.39 4.74
N LEU A 70 -1.73 -0.61 5.72
CA LEU A 70 -2.31 -0.57 7.07
C LEU A 70 -3.43 0.48 7.19
N GLY A 71 -3.46 1.46 6.28
CA GLY A 71 -4.42 2.55 6.28
C GLY A 71 -4.08 3.65 7.29
N ASP A 72 -2.81 3.73 7.72
CA ASP A 72 -2.39 4.60 8.82
C ASP A 72 -1.84 5.94 8.30
N PRO A 73 -2.14 7.08 8.95
CA PRO A 73 -1.53 8.35 8.59
C PRO A 73 -0.01 8.32 8.85
N VAL A 74 0.76 8.93 7.94
CA VAL A 74 2.22 9.06 8.05
C VAL A 74 2.66 10.51 8.10
N ASP A 75 3.87 10.77 8.60
CA ASP A 75 4.48 12.11 8.55
C ASP A 75 4.66 12.55 7.09
N ALA A 76 4.31 13.79 6.77
CA ALA A 76 4.43 14.32 5.41
C ALA A 76 5.89 14.23 4.88
N ASP A 77 6.88 14.44 5.75
CA ASP A 77 8.29 14.29 5.37
C ASP A 77 8.67 12.86 5.00
N ASP A 78 8.13 11.86 5.71
CA ASP A 78 8.34 10.45 5.40
C ASP A 78 7.77 10.10 4.03
N LEU A 79 6.57 10.61 3.70
CA LEU A 79 5.97 10.39 2.40
C LEU A 79 6.71 11.13 1.27
N ARG A 80 7.16 12.37 1.48
CA ARG A 80 7.99 13.10 0.49
C ARG A 80 9.27 12.35 0.16
N ALA A 81 9.91 11.73 1.16
CA ALA A 81 11.10 10.92 0.93
C ALA A 81 10.80 9.60 0.22
N ALA A 82 9.60 9.03 0.43
CA ALA A 82 9.16 7.83 -0.26
C ALA A 82 8.71 8.08 -1.71
N LEU A 83 8.23 9.30 -2.02
CA LEU A 83 7.74 9.72 -3.33
C LEU A 83 8.48 10.96 -3.84
N PRO A 84 9.81 10.89 -4.07
CA PRO A 84 10.62 12.06 -4.40
C PRO A 84 10.29 12.68 -5.77
N THR A 85 9.74 11.90 -6.71
CA THR A 85 9.42 12.38 -8.06
C THR A 85 7.97 12.85 -8.15
N LEU A 86 7.04 12.09 -7.58
CA LEU A 86 5.61 12.41 -7.60
C LEU A 86 5.27 13.53 -6.60
N GLY A 87 5.90 13.51 -5.43
CA GLY A 87 5.57 14.37 -4.30
C GLY A 87 4.19 14.10 -3.71
N ILE A 88 3.87 14.82 -2.63
CA ILE A 88 2.56 14.77 -2.00
C ILE A 88 1.50 15.38 -2.92
N GLU A 89 1.78 16.52 -3.56
CA GLU A 89 0.76 17.16 -4.40
C GLU A 89 0.41 16.30 -5.61
N GLY A 90 1.38 15.56 -6.18
CA GLY A 90 1.12 14.60 -7.25
C GLY A 90 0.30 13.41 -6.78
N ALA A 91 0.58 12.89 -5.58
CA ALA A 91 -0.20 11.81 -4.99
C ALA A 91 -1.65 12.25 -4.70
N ALA A 92 -1.85 13.48 -4.21
CA ALA A 92 -3.18 14.06 -3.98
C ALA A 92 -3.94 14.28 -5.30
N ARG A 93 -3.28 14.78 -6.37
CA ARG A 93 -3.88 14.91 -7.70
C ARG A 93 -4.31 13.57 -8.30
N LEU A 94 -3.60 12.49 -7.98
CA LEU A 94 -3.97 11.13 -8.36
C LEU A 94 -5.07 10.54 -7.48
N GLY A 95 -5.53 11.25 -6.45
CA GLY A 95 -6.52 10.75 -5.50
C GLY A 95 -6.00 9.63 -4.60
N LEU A 96 -4.68 9.53 -4.39
CA LEU A 96 -4.09 8.47 -3.58
C LEU A 96 -4.08 8.81 -2.09
N VAL A 97 -4.03 10.09 -1.76
CA VAL A 97 -3.82 10.59 -0.40
C VAL A 97 -4.56 11.91 -0.17
N GLU A 98 -4.76 12.22 1.11
CA GLU A 98 -5.26 13.50 1.60
C GLU A 98 -4.29 14.09 2.62
N GLU A 99 -4.01 15.38 2.51
CA GLU A 99 -3.19 16.10 3.49
C GLU A 99 -4.02 16.50 4.72
N ASP A 100 -3.49 16.25 5.91
CA ASP A 100 -4.08 16.60 7.21
C ASP A 100 -3.01 17.22 8.11
N GLY A 101 -2.79 18.53 7.96
CA GLY A 101 -1.75 19.24 8.70
C GLY A 101 -0.34 18.76 8.35
N ASP A 102 0.38 18.19 9.33
CA ASP A 102 1.71 17.59 9.16
C ASP A 102 1.66 16.10 8.81
N ARG A 103 0.46 15.53 8.69
CA ARG A 103 0.20 14.14 8.35
C ARG A 103 -0.40 14.01 6.97
N VAL A 104 -0.23 12.83 6.40
CA VAL A 104 -0.88 12.42 5.15
C VAL A 104 -1.66 11.15 5.41
N ARG A 105 -2.93 11.15 5.03
CA ARG A 105 -3.86 10.00 5.12
C ARG A 105 -4.00 9.33 3.76
N PRO A 106 -4.22 8.01 3.71
CA PRO A 106 -4.50 7.34 2.46
C PRO A 106 -5.93 7.68 2.02
N ALA A 107 -6.15 7.83 0.72
CA ALA A 107 -7.48 7.88 0.10
C ALA A 107 -7.83 6.56 -0.61
N VAL A 108 -6.82 5.69 -0.81
CA VAL A 108 -6.96 4.36 -1.43
C VAL A 108 -6.12 3.32 -0.70
N ASP A 109 -6.48 2.06 -0.86
CA ASP A 109 -5.65 0.90 -0.52
C ASP A 109 -4.78 0.54 -1.73
N LEU A 110 -3.47 0.73 -1.64
CA LEU A 110 -2.52 0.42 -2.72
C LEU A 110 -1.65 -0.77 -2.33
N ARG A 111 -1.90 -1.93 -2.94
CA ARG A 111 -1.21 -3.18 -2.61
C ARG A 111 -0.31 -3.67 -3.74
N PRO A 112 0.95 -4.07 -3.43
CA PRO A 112 1.78 -4.79 -4.37
C PRO A 112 1.29 -6.25 -4.49
N TYR A 113 1.21 -6.73 -5.72
CA TYR A 113 0.80 -8.08 -6.06
C TYR A 113 1.84 -8.71 -7.00
N GLY A 114 2.43 -9.83 -6.57
CA GLY A 114 3.30 -10.62 -7.42
C GLY A 114 2.50 -11.60 -8.28
N PHE A 115 2.86 -11.74 -9.55
CA PHE A 115 2.30 -12.74 -10.44
C PHE A 115 3.41 -13.48 -11.19
N ILE A 116 3.06 -14.66 -11.71
CA ILE A 116 3.94 -15.45 -12.56
C ILE A 116 3.18 -15.74 -13.84
N ASP A 117 3.77 -15.43 -14.99
CA ASP A 117 3.23 -15.74 -16.30
C ASP A 117 4.27 -16.45 -17.20
N ALA A 118 3.94 -16.65 -18.47
CA ALA A 118 4.82 -17.30 -19.43
C ALA A 118 6.13 -16.51 -19.71
N HIS A 119 6.20 -15.25 -19.29
CA HIS A 119 7.33 -14.34 -19.47
C HIS A 119 8.14 -14.13 -18.18
N GLY A 120 7.69 -14.66 -17.04
CA GLY A 120 8.45 -14.71 -15.79
C GLY A 120 7.67 -14.19 -14.58
N VAL A 121 8.40 -13.70 -13.58
CA VAL A 121 7.82 -13.08 -12.39
C VAL A 121 7.62 -11.60 -12.66
N GLY A 122 6.41 -11.10 -12.40
CA GLY A 122 6.06 -9.69 -12.53
C GLY A 122 5.40 -9.16 -11.26
N GLU A 123 5.34 -7.83 -11.18
CA GLU A 123 4.71 -7.12 -10.06
C GLU A 123 3.71 -6.10 -10.59
N TRP A 124 2.53 -6.11 -9.99
CA TRP A 124 1.50 -5.10 -10.19
C TRP A 124 1.24 -4.36 -8.89
N TRP A 125 0.87 -3.09 -9.02
CA TRP A 125 0.26 -2.33 -7.94
C TRP A 125 -1.21 -2.18 -8.24
N ILE A 126 -2.04 -2.61 -7.31
CA ILE A 126 -3.49 -2.53 -7.42
C ILE A 126 -3.96 -1.46 -6.43
N ALA A 127 -4.53 -0.39 -6.96
CA ALA A 127 -5.25 0.62 -6.18
C ALA A 127 -6.71 0.19 -6.07
N SER A 128 -7.22 0.13 -4.84
CA SER A 128 -8.61 -0.19 -4.51
C SER A 128 -9.16 0.91 -3.60
N ASP A 129 -10.48 1.05 -3.55
CA ASP A 129 -11.11 1.90 -2.54
C ASP A 129 -10.72 1.44 -1.13
N LEU A 130 -10.72 2.37 -0.17
CA LEU A 130 -10.48 2.03 1.22
C LEU A 130 -11.60 1.09 1.72
N GLY A 131 -11.24 -0.15 2.04
CA GLY A 131 -12.20 -1.07 2.64
C GLY A 131 -12.68 -0.59 4.02
N GLU A 132 -13.82 -1.11 4.46
CA GLU A 132 -14.51 -0.85 5.75
C GLU A 132 -13.57 -0.83 6.98
N LEU A 133 -12.51 -1.64 6.92
CA LEU A 133 -11.48 -1.75 7.95
C LEU A 133 -10.49 -0.57 8.02
N ALA A 134 -10.52 0.36 7.07
CA ALA A 134 -9.75 1.60 7.07
C ALA A 134 -10.60 2.83 7.47
N THR A 135 -11.91 2.81 7.19
CA THR A 135 -12.84 3.92 7.46
C THR A 135 -13.56 3.81 8.82
N GLY A 136 -13.64 2.63 9.43
CA GLY A 136 -14.31 2.45 10.72
C GLY A 136 -15.83 2.64 10.69
N GLY A 137 -16.44 2.63 9.49
CA GLY A 137 -17.88 2.72 9.26
C GLY A 137 -18.29 1.87 8.05
N ALA A 138 -19.57 1.49 7.99
CA ALA A 138 -20.14 0.59 6.98
C ALA A 138 -19.96 1.15 5.55
N LEU A 139 -19.65 0.27 4.60
CA LEU A 139 -19.52 0.58 3.17
C LEU A 139 -20.89 0.85 2.55
N ASP A 140 -20.96 1.85 1.67
CA ASP A 140 -22.12 2.10 0.81
C ASP A 140 -22.23 1.06 -0.31
N GLU A 141 -23.45 0.87 -0.83
CA GLU A 141 -23.90 -0.29 -1.63
C GLU A 141 -23.17 -0.52 -2.98
N ASP A 142 -22.23 0.34 -3.38
CA ASP A 142 -21.51 0.24 -4.66
C ASP A 142 -20.11 -0.39 -4.55
N HIS A 143 -19.78 -1.04 -3.43
CA HIS A 143 -18.46 -1.59 -3.22
C HIS A 143 -18.26 -2.99 -3.82
N VAL A 144 -17.23 -3.09 -4.66
CA VAL A 144 -16.76 -4.35 -5.22
C VAL A 144 -15.91 -5.08 -4.18
N LEU A 145 -16.46 -6.18 -3.65
CA LEU A 145 -15.71 -7.18 -2.88
C LEU A 145 -14.71 -7.91 -3.80
N GLY A 146 -13.43 -7.85 -3.42
CA GLY A 146 -12.30 -8.38 -4.19
C GLY A 146 -12.47 -9.81 -4.71
N TRP A 147 -11.74 -10.10 -5.78
CA TRP A 147 -11.83 -11.37 -6.51
C TRP A 147 -11.31 -12.53 -5.68
N ALA A 148 -12.22 -13.29 -5.07
CA ALA A 148 -11.90 -14.60 -4.51
C ALA A 148 -11.85 -15.63 -5.64
N ALA A 149 -10.73 -16.35 -5.75
CA ALA A 149 -10.64 -17.53 -6.61
C ALA A 149 -11.69 -18.58 -6.16
N PRO A 150 -12.39 -19.26 -7.10
CA PRO A 150 -13.34 -20.29 -6.72
C PRO A 150 -12.63 -21.47 -6.02
N PRO A 151 -13.27 -22.10 -5.01
CA PRO A 151 -12.69 -23.24 -4.30
C PRO A 151 -12.48 -24.43 -5.24
N ARG A 152 -11.30 -25.05 -5.18
CA ARG A 152 -11.05 -26.31 -5.87
C ARG A 152 -11.85 -27.42 -5.21
N ARG A 153 -12.87 -27.94 -5.89
CA ARG A 153 -13.48 -29.23 -5.52
C ARG A 153 -12.48 -30.34 -5.86
N SER A 154 -11.98 -31.04 -4.85
CA SER A 154 -11.39 -32.36 -5.01
C SER A 154 -12.51 -33.34 -5.36
N ALA A 155 -12.44 -33.91 -6.56
CA ALA A 155 -13.25 -35.07 -6.92
C ALA A 155 -12.74 -36.28 -6.12
N ALA A 156 -13.65 -36.97 -5.46
CA ALA A 156 -13.46 -38.32 -4.94
C ALA A 156 -13.84 -39.33 -6.03
#